data_AF-A0A6B3H4S6-F1
#
_entry.id   AF-A0A6B3H4S6-F1
#
_cell.length_a   1.000
_cell.length_b   1.000
_cell.length_c   1.000
_cell.angle_alpha   90.00
_cell.angle_beta   90.00
_cell.angle_gamma   90.00
#
_symmetry.space_group_name_H-M   'P 1'
#
loop_
_entity.id
_entity.type
_entity.pdbx_description
1 polymer ?
#
loop_
_entity_poly.entity_id
_entity_poly.type
_entity_poly.pdbx_seq_one_letter_code
_entity_poly.pdbx_strand_id
1 'polypeptide(L)' 'GVYRSASPTTSCSWQITGAGGKELASGTSDTGKSRKITIPKSARTFTSTGCYAWLAEGAQG' A
#
# COMPACT_ATOMS: atom_id res chain seq x y z
N GLY A 1 -5.56 4.44 7.60
CA GLY A 1 -6.71 3.63 7.14
C GLY A 1 -6.21 2.31 6.59
N VAL A 2 -7.09 1.33 6.41
CA VAL A 2 -6.72 0.02 5.87
C VAL A 2 -7.07 -0.05 4.39
N TYR A 3 -6.16 -0.57 3.58
CA TYR A 3 -6.30 -0.62 2.12
C TYR A 3 -5.98 -2.02 1.61
N ARG A 4 -6.66 -2.44 0.55
CA ARG A 4 -6.39 -3.67 -0.19
C ARG A 4 -5.93 -3.33 -1.61
N SER A 5 -4.90 -4.00 -2.10
CA SER A 5 -4.50 -3.87 -3.49
C SER A 5 -5.56 -4.55 -4.39
N ALA A 6 -6.06 -3.87 -5.41
CA ALA A 6 -7.12 -4.38 -6.29
C ALA A 6 -6.66 -5.59 -7.12
N SER A 7 -5.41 -5.57 -7.59
CA SER A 7 -4.72 -6.66 -8.30
C SER A 7 -3.27 -6.24 -8.42
N PRO A 8 -2.37 -6.67 -7.52
CA PRO A 8 -0.98 -6.33 -7.68
C PRO A 8 -0.44 -7.10 -8.87
N THR A 9 0.22 -6.43 -9.81
CA THR A 9 1.09 -7.13 -10.77
C THR A 9 2.27 -7.72 -10.00
N THR A 10 3.00 -8.67 -10.58
CA THR A 10 4.20 -9.25 -9.96
C THR A 10 5.30 -8.24 -9.66
N SER A 11 5.22 -7.02 -10.22
CA SER A 11 6.15 -5.91 -9.97
C SER A 11 5.60 -4.85 -9.01
N CYS A 12 4.48 -5.12 -8.34
CA CYS A 12 3.90 -4.19 -7.39
C CYS A 12 4.79 -4.07 -6.14
N SER A 13 5.34 -2.88 -5.91
CA SER A 13 6.04 -2.50 -4.69
C SER A 13 5.40 -1.27 -4.07
N TRP A 14 5.49 -1.17 -2.74
CA TRP A 14 4.94 -0.04 -2.01
C TRP A 14 5.80 0.28 -0.80
N GLN A 15 5.81 1.56 -0.45
CA GLN A 15 6.53 2.09 0.70
C GLN A 15 5.71 3.20 1.34
N ILE A 16 5.66 3.17 2.66
CA ILE A 16 4.99 4.15 3.52
C ILE A 16 6.06 4.81 4.35
N THR A 17 6.17 6.12 4.22
CA THR A 17 7.07 6.92 5.04
C THR A 17 6.28 7.87 5.93
N GLY A 18 6.78 8.04 7.15
CA GLY A 18 6.28 8.96 8.16
C GLY A 18 7.01 10.28 8.15
N ALA A 19 6.83 11.04 9.23
CA ALA A 19 7.54 12.29 9.42
C ALA A 19 9.07 12.07 9.39
N GLY A 20 9.79 13.00 8.75
CA GLY A 20 11.24 12.94 8.61
C GLY A 20 11.74 11.84 7.65
N GLY A 21 10.87 11.30 6.78
CA GLY A 21 11.26 10.26 5.82
C GLY A 21 11.46 8.87 6.43
N LYS A 22 11.12 8.68 7.71
CA LYS A 22 11.21 7.39 8.38
C LYS A 22 10.29 6.37 7.71
N GLU A 23 10.83 5.22 7.32
CA GLU A 23 10.01 4.11 6.85
C GLU A 23 9.11 3.61 7.99
N LEU A 24 7.81 3.56 7.71
CA LEU A 24 6.81 3.00 8.61
C LEU A 24 6.41 1.59 8.20
N ALA A 25 6.34 1.33 6.89
CA ALA A 25 6.05 0.02 6.34
C ALA A 25 6.46 0.00 4.87
N SER A 26 6.90 -1.13 4.36
CA SER A 26 7.18 -1.37 2.95
C SER A 26 6.85 -2.81 2.60
N GLY A 27 6.70 -3.09 1.30
CA GLY A 27 6.49 -4.44 0.84
C GLY A 27 6.38 -4.56 -0.67
N THR A 28 6.44 -5.80 -1.12
CA THR A 28 6.23 -6.18 -2.51
C THR A 28 5.09 -7.19 -2.61
N SER A 29 4.41 -7.21 -3.75
CA SER A 29 3.49 -8.26 -4.15
C SER A 29 4.04 -8.93 -5.41
N ASP A 30 4.89 -9.92 -5.19
CA ASP A 30 5.52 -10.75 -6.20
C ASP A 30 4.61 -11.89 -6.70
N THR A 31 3.49 -12.15 -6.03
CA THR A 31 2.64 -13.33 -6.28
C THR A 31 1.33 -13.02 -7.01
N GLY A 32 1.07 -11.77 -7.41
CA GLY A 32 -0.20 -11.40 -8.03
C GLY A 32 -1.41 -11.38 -7.08
N LYS A 33 -1.20 -11.68 -5.79
CA LYS A 33 -2.26 -11.80 -4.79
C LYS A 33 -2.56 -10.48 -4.11
N SER A 34 -3.86 -10.18 -3.94
CA SER A 34 -4.29 -8.98 -3.23
C SER A 34 -3.72 -8.94 -1.81
N ARG A 35 -3.02 -7.85 -1.47
CA ARG A 35 -2.42 -7.61 -0.16
C ARG A 35 -3.18 -6.53 0.57
N LYS A 36 -3.28 -6.69 1.89
CA LYS A 36 -3.86 -5.70 2.81
C LYS A 36 -2.72 -4.93 3.48
N ILE A 37 -2.80 -3.62 3.45
CA ILE A 37 -1.86 -2.71 4.11
C ILE A 37 -2.60 -1.79 5.06
N THR A 38 -1.95 -1.43 6.16
CA THR A 38 -2.46 -0.43 7.09
C THR A 38 -1.58 0.79 6.95
N ILE A 39 -2.17 1.91 6.50
CA ILE A 39 -1.49 3.21 6.48
C ILE A 39 -1.64 3.82 7.89
N PRO A 40 -0.54 3.94 8.68
CA PRO A 40 -0.59 4.54 10.00
C PRO A 40 -1.02 6.01 9.94
N LYS A 41 -1.62 6.53 11.01
CA LYS A 41 -1.98 7.96 11.08
C LYS A 41 -0.75 8.89 11.04
N SER A 42 0.43 8.37 11.37
CA SER A 42 1.72 9.05 11.26
C SER A 42 2.31 9.02 9.84
N ALA A 43 1.70 8.32 8.89
CA ALA A 43 2.14 8.30 7.50
C ALA A 43 2.00 9.68 6.87
N ARG A 44 3.01 10.04 6.09
CA ARG A 44 3.08 11.30 5.34
C ARG A 44 3.09 11.04 3.85
N THR A 45 3.80 10.00 3.42
CA THR A 45 3.91 9.66 2.01
C THR A 45 3.62 8.18 1.81
N PHE A 46 2.85 7.89 0.77
CA PHE A 46 2.59 6.56 0.28
C PHE A 46 3.04 6.47 -1.17
N THR A 47 4.10 5.71 -1.41
CA THR A 47 4.65 5.48 -2.75
C THR A 47 4.26 4.08 -3.17
N SER A 48 3.69 3.95 -4.36
CA SER A 48 3.32 2.66 -4.92
C SER A 48 3.73 2.61 -6.38
N THR A 49 4.51 1.60 -6.75
CA THR A 49 5.08 1.42 -8.08
C THR A 49 4.61 0.09 -8.64
N GLY A 50 4.11 0.08 -9.87
CA GLY A 50 3.60 -1.14 -10.52
C GLY A 50 2.29 -1.70 -9.95
N CYS A 51 1.76 -1.12 -8.88
CA CYS A 51 0.45 -1.49 -8.33
C CYS A 51 -0.65 -0.73 -9.07
N TYR A 52 -1.66 -1.44 -9.57
CA TYR A 52 -2.75 -0.83 -10.34
C TYR A 52 -3.59 0.15 -9.50
N ALA A 53 -4.09 -0.30 -8.35
CA ALA A 53 -4.89 0.52 -7.45
C ALA A 53 -4.89 -0.03 -6.01
N TRP A 54 -5.10 0.87 -5.04
CA TRP A 54 -5.36 0.57 -3.64
C TRP A 54 -6.78 1.00 -3.27
N LEU A 55 -7.59 0.05 -2.84
CA LEU A 55 -8.97 0.26 -2.43
C LEU A 55 -9.04 0.36 -0.91
N ALA A 56 -9.67 1.39 -0.38
CA ALA A 56 -9.91 1.47 1.06
C ALA A 56 -10.82 0.30 1.48
N GLU A 57 -10.38 -0.46 2.48
CA GLU A 57 -11.19 -1.55 3.00
C GLU A 57 -12.36 -0.95 3.79
N GLY A 58 -13.57 -1.09 3.28
CA GLY A 58 -14.78 -0.46 3.84
C GLY A 58 -15.34 0.71 3.03
N ALA A 59 -14.81 1.03 1.85
CA ALA A 59 -15.56 1.83 0.87
C ALA A 59 -16.76 1.00 0.40
N GLN A 60 -17.91 1.19 1.07
CA GLN A 60 -19.21 0.78 0.55
C GLN A 60 -19.45 1.64 -0.69
N GLY A 61 -19.56 1.00 -1.86
CA GLY A 61 -19.94 1.66 -3.10
C GLY A 61 -21.33 2.26 -3.03
#